data_AF-K0VBH1-F1
#
_entry.id   AF-K0VBH1-F1
#
_cell.length_a   1.000
_cell.length_b   1.000
_cell.length_c   1.000
_cell.angle_alpha   90.00
_cell.angle_beta   90.00
_cell.angle_gamma   90.00
#
_symmetry.space_group_name_H-M   'P 1'
#
loop_
_entity.id
_entity.type
_entity.pdbx_description
1 polymer ?
#
loop_
_entity_poly.entity_id
_entity_poly.type
_entity_poly.pdbx_seq_one_letter_code
_entity_poly.pdbx_strand_id
1 'polypeptide(L)' 'AVPPSWQHRNQPAQAGLRLAMSWLELLPSADKPQTSITIHGVPYTATLGPSGMENDIYLFLQ' A
#
# COMPACT_ATOMS: atom_id res chain seq x y z
N ALA A 1 4.66 6.90 4.66
CA ALA A 1 6.03 7.24 4.23
C ALA A 1 6.90 5.98 4.25
N VAL A 2 7.88 5.90 3.35
CA VAL A 2 8.86 4.78 3.28
C VAL A 2 10.27 5.31 3.55
N PRO A 3 11.22 4.49 4.04
CA PRO A 3 12.60 4.94 4.25
C PRO A 3 13.34 5.19 2.93
N PRO A 4 14.43 5.97 2.92
CA PRO A 4 15.28 6.15 1.73
C PRO A 4 15.85 4.84 1.17
N SER A 5 16.03 3.83 2.03
CA SER A 5 16.48 2.48 1.65
C SER A 5 15.36 1.59 1.08
N TRP A 6 14.21 2.16 0.73
CA TRP A 6 13.09 1.43 0.14
C TRP A 6 13.52 0.68 -1.13
N GLN A 7 13.25 -0.62 -1.16
CA GLN A 7 13.48 -1.47 -2.32
C GLN A 7 12.16 -1.67 -3.06
N HIS A 8 12.15 -1.36 -4.36
CA HIS A 8 10.96 -1.54 -5.18
C HIS A 8 10.77 -3.02 -5.52
N ARG A 9 9.62 -3.57 -5.12
CA ARG A 9 9.19 -4.96 -5.37
C ARG A 9 7.76 -5.16 -4.89
N ASN A 10 7.17 -6.28 -5.27
CA ASN A 10 5.92 -6.74 -4.65
C ASN A 10 6.20 -7.11 -3.18
N GLN A 11 5.50 -6.47 -2.26
CA GLN A 11 5.73 -6.66 -0.81
C GLN A 11 4.57 -6.14 0.04
N PRO A 12 4.47 -6.57 1.31
CA PRO A 12 3.56 -5.95 2.26
C PRO A 12 3.87 -4.47 2.47
N ALA A 13 2.83 -3.66 2.65
CA ALA A 13 2.97 -2.27 3.03
C ALA A 13 3.47 -2.17 4.48
N GLN A 14 4.62 -1.51 4.66
CA GLN A 14 5.18 -1.24 5.99
C GLN A 14 4.23 -0.35 6.82
N ALA A 15 4.30 -0.44 8.15
CA ALA A 15 3.38 0.26 9.05
C ALA A 15 3.32 1.79 8.80
N GLY A 16 4.47 2.44 8.61
CA GLY A 16 4.51 3.87 8.31
C GLY A 16 3.92 4.25 6.94
N LEU A 17 3.88 3.33 5.99
CA LEU A 17 3.18 3.53 4.71
C LEU A 17 1.67 3.34 4.89
N ARG A 18 1.23 2.27 5.57
CA ARG A 18 -0.19 2.04 5.89
C ARG A 18 -0.81 3.21 6.66
N LEU A 19 -0.10 3.75 7.65
CA LEU A 19 -0.56 4.92 8.40
C LEU A 19 -0.72 6.14 7.50
N ALA A 20 0.24 6.41 6.62
CA ALA A 20 0.13 7.51 5.67
C ALA A 20 -1.01 7.31 4.66
N MET A 21 -1.24 6.07 4.20
CA MET A 21 -2.38 5.74 3.36
C MET A 21 -3.71 5.98 4.09
N SER A 22 -3.80 5.65 5.38
CA SER A 22 -4.98 5.92 6.20
C SER A 22 -5.28 7.42 6.28
N TRP A 23 -4.28 8.24 6.57
CA TRP A 23 -4.44 9.71 6.63
C TRP A 23 -4.83 10.35 5.30
N LEU A 24 -4.53 9.69 4.18
CA LEU A 24 -4.84 10.17 2.83
C LEU A 24 -6.08 9.48 2.23
N GLU A 25 -6.78 8.63 2.98
CA GLU A 25 -7.94 7.86 2.50
C GLU A 25 -7.61 6.97 1.28
N LEU A 26 -6.39 6.45 1.25
CA LEU A 26 -5.86 5.59 0.17
C LEU A 26 -5.87 4.10 0.53
N LEU A 27 -6.32 3.72 1.72
CA LEU A 27 -6.42 2.31 2.08
C LEU A 27 -7.45 1.61 1.20
N PRO A 28 -7.13 0.43 0.64
CA PRO A 28 -8.14 -0.41 0.01
C PRO A 28 -9.08 -0.98 1.07
N SER A 29 -10.33 -1.24 0.67
CA SER A 29 -11.39 -1.80 1.49
C SER A 29 -12.13 -2.90 0.73
N ALA A 30 -13.10 -3.56 1.35
CA ALA A 30 -13.92 -4.56 0.66
C ALA A 30 -14.67 -3.97 -0.55
N ASP A 31 -15.17 -2.74 -0.43
CA ASP A 31 -15.90 -2.04 -1.51
C ASP A 31 -14.96 -1.50 -2.59
N LYS A 32 -13.72 -1.17 -2.21
CA LYS A 32 -12.67 -0.69 -3.12
C LYS A 32 -11.39 -1.50 -2.89
N PRO A 33 -11.28 -2.71 -3.48
CA PRO A 33 -10.21 -3.66 -3.14
C PRO A 33 -8.83 -3.25 -3.65
N GLN A 34 -8.76 -2.22 -4.50
CA GLN A 34 -7.52 -1.74 -5.10
C GLN A 34 -7.42 -0.21 -5.06
N THR A 35 -6.24 0.28 -4.69
CA THR A 35 -5.90 1.71 -4.78
C THR A 35 -4.54 1.88 -5.45
N SER A 36 -4.46 2.77 -6.43
CA SER A 36 -3.19 3.13 -7.06
C SER A 36 -2.46 4.17 -6.22
N ILE A 37 -1.18 3.96 -5.97
CA ILE A 37 -0.30 4.90 -5.26
C ILE A 37 1.04 5.02 -5.98
N THR A 38 1.75 6.12 -5.73
CA THR A 38 3.10 6.35 -6.27
C THR A 38 4.08 6.48 -5.11
N ILE A 39 5.12 5.65 -5.10
CA ILE A 39 6.21 5.70 -4.12
C ILE A 39 7.48 6.07 -4.86
N HIS A 40 8.10 7.21 -4.51
CA HIS A 40 9.31 7.73 -5.18
C HIS A 40 9.22 7.75 -6.73
N GLY A 41 8.06 8.12 -7.27
CA GLY A 41 7.81 8.16 -8.71
C GLY A 41 7.48 6.80 -9.35
N VAL A 42 7.55 5.70 -8.61
CA VAL A 42 7.20 4.36 -9.11
C VAL A 42 5.75 4.01 -8.74
N PRO A 43 4.90 3.65 -9.70
CA PRO A 43 3.51 3.31 -9.45
C PRO A 43 3.34 1.92 -8.86
N TYR A 44 2.33 1.78 -8.00
CA TYR A 44 1.92 0.52 -7.37
C TYR A 44 0.40 0.44 -7.31
N THR A 45 -0.10 -0.80 -7.33
CA THR A 45 -1.44 -1.14 -6.85
C THR A 45 -1.33 -1.67 -5.42
N ALA A 46 -2.00 -1.01 -4.48
CA ALA A 46 -2.20 -1.50 -3.13
C ALA A 46 -3.52 -2.28 -3.04
N THR A 47 -3.50 -3.41 -2.34
CA THR A 47 -4.65 -4.31 -2.18
C THR A 47 -4.76 -4.82 -0.74
N LEU A 48 -5.95 -5.26 -0.34
CA LEU A 48 -6.11 -6.05 0.88
C LEU A 48 -5.38 -7.39 0.73
N GLY A 49 -4.64 -7.77 1.77
CA GLY A 49 -4.05 -9.08 1.91
C GLY A 49 -5.07 -10.15 2.35
N PRO A 50 -4.60 -11.39 2.59
CA PRO A 50 -5.47 -12.53 2.89
C PRO A 50 -6.41 -12.35 4.09
N SER A 51 -6.07 -11.49 5.06
CA SER A 51 -6.96 -11.23 6.20
C SER A 51 -8.19 -10.38 5.83
N GLY A 52 -8.17 -9.69 4.68
CA GLY A 52 -9.22 -8.77 4.26
C GLY A 52 -9.32 -7.48 5.08
N MET A 53 -8.34 -7.21 5.94
CA MET A 53 -8.33 -6.06 6.86
C MET A 53 -7.31 -5.00 6.45
N GLU A 54 -7.57 -3.73 6.80
CA GLU A 54 -6.70 -2.59 6.49
C GLU A 54 -5.29 -2.66 7.11
N ASN A 55 -5.11 -3.50 8.14
CA ASN A 55 -3.81 -3.76 8.73
C ASN A 55 -2.98 -4.78 7.92
N ASP A 56 -3.51 -5.35 6.85
CA ASP A 56 -2.84 -6.31 5.97
C ASP A 56 -2.97 -5.83 4.53
N ILE A 57 -2.00 -5.05 4.08
CA ILE A 57 -1.99 -4.44 2.75
C ILE A 57 -0.79 -4.96 1.99
N TYR A 58 -1.00 -5.35 0.74
CA TYR A 58 0.05 -5.75 -0.20
C TYR A 58 0.17 -4.75 -1.35
N LEU A 59 1.41 -4.49 -1.75
CA LEU A 59 1.78 -3.64 -2.88
C LEU A 59 2.24 -4.51 -4.04
N PHE A 60 1.74 -4.20 -5.24
CA PHE A 60 2.15 -4.80 -6.50
C PHE A 60 2.64 -3.71 -7.45
N LEU A 61 3.83 -3.90 -8.03
CA LEU A 61 4.35 -3.00 -9.06
C LEU A 61 3.43 -3.00 -10.29
N GLN A 62 3.28 -1.82 -10.90
CA GLN A 62 2.60 -1.65 -12.19
C GLN A 62 3.60 -1.63 -13.34
#